data_AF-A0AAV9QGX6-F1
#
_entry.id   AF-A0AAV9QGX6-F1
#
_cell.length_a   1.000
_cell.length_b   1.000
_cell.length_c   1.000
_cell.angle_alpha   90.00
_cell.angle_beta   90.00
_cell.angle_gamma   90.00
#
_symmetry.space_group_name_H-M   'P 1'
#
loop_
_entity.id
_entity.type
_entity.pdbx_description
1 polymer ?
#
loop_
_entity_poly.entity_id
_entity_poly.type
_entity_poly.pdbx_seq_one_letter_code
_entity_poly.pdbx_strand_id
1 'polypeptide(L)'
;MAQQQHFTRSTPSHPASIHQLSDDCLWLIVKQVSRMTEPSWSSEWQQRTPLNSLSRVDKRFRQLCFPLLFNFDKLNLEGYADFIPHMQALARAPYVASRLIALKVTPHKGVDEESQYGPSLVAALMSMPNLAILCIEPYEPTHVTAPFRTAFHGVTLPSVKELNIRYVPDAAFILRACPKIETFITTYPDRQWKKTLRILPSMTSLRSVTVDAHSGFNWTHKRLSGNVPRSNIGVQELTRTRGPRISTRLYGAMLHGKPLQD
;
A
#
# COMPACT_ATOMS: atom_id res chain seq x y z
N MET A 1 -68.59 -23.80 -9.75
CA MET A 1 -68.33 -22.64 -8.85
C MET A 1 -66.88 -22.25 -8.99
N ALA A 2 -66.57 -21.22 -9.79
CA ALA A 2 -65.20 -20.73 -10.00
C ALA A 2 -65.05 -19.38 -9.28
N GLN A 3 -64.17 -19.31 -8.30
CA GLN A 3 -63.82 -18.07 -7.61
C GLN A 3 -62.93 -17.22 -8.53
N GLN A 4 -63.47 -16.09 -9.00
CA GLN A 4 -62.68 -15.02 -9.61
C GLN A 4 -61.84 -14.35 -8.52
N GLN A 5 -60.54 -14.66 -8.50
CA GLN A 5 -59.57 -13.88 -7.72
C GLN A 5 -59.32 -12.56 -8.44
N HIS A 6 -59.88 -11.48 -7.89
CA HIS A 6 -59.54 -10.11 -8.28
C HIS A 6 -58.09 -9.81 -7.87
N PHE A 7 -57.17 -9.94 -8.82
CA PHE A 7 -55.83 -9.35 -8.69
C PHE A 7 -55.94 -7.84 -8.87
N THR A 8 -56.08 -7.11 -7.76
CA THR A 8 -55.85 -5.65 -7.77
C THR A 8 -54.37 -5.42 -8.01
N ARG A 9 -54.03 -5.04 -9.25
CA ARG A 9 -52.67 -4.64 -9.65
C ARG A 9 -52.35 -3.32 -8.94
N SER A 10 -51.80 -3.39 -7.73
CA SER A 10 -51.29 -2.22 -7.02
C SER A 10 -50.16 -1.62 -7.86
N THR A 11 -50.40 -0.43 -8.42
CA THR A 11 -49.36 0.35 -9.08
C THR A 11 -48.25 0.62 -8.08
N PRO A 12 -46.99 0.25 -8.36
CA PRO A 12 -45.89 0.50 -7.44
C PRO A 12 -45.77 2.01 -7.24
N SER A 13 -46.00 2.48 -6.02
CA SER A 13 -45.85 3.88 -5.65
C SER A 13 -44.40 4.30 -5.91
N HIS A 14 -44.19 5.29 -6.77
CA HIS A 14 -42.86 5.83 -7.01
C HIS A 14 -42.28 6.35 -5.69
N PRO A 15 -40.99 6.06 -5.39
CA PRO A 15 -40.35 6.58 -4.19
C PRO A 15 -40.35 8.10 -4.27
N ALA A 16 -40.95 8.75 -3.27
CA ALA A 16 -41.06 10.20 -3.17
C ALA A 16 -39.73 10.86 -2.75
N SER A 17 -38.76 10.06 -2.28
CA SER A 17 -37.46 10.54 -1.82
C SER A 17 -36.37 9.50 -2.08
N ILE A 18 -35.14 9.98 -2.29
CA ILE A 18 -33.95 9.14 -2.45
C ILE A 18 -33.71 8.22 -1.25
N HIS A 19 -34.14 8.62 -0.04
CA HIS A 19 -34.00 7.81 1.17
C HIS A 19 -34.89 6.56 1.16
N GLN A 20 -35.92 6.52 0.33
CA GLN A 20 -36.83 5.38 0.18
C GLN A 20 -36.29 4.32 -0.80
N LEU A 21 -35.21 4.61 -1.51
CA LEU A 21 -34.57 3.64 -2.42
C LEU A 21 -33.91 2.50 -1.62
N SER A 22 -33.88 1.30 -2.20
CA SER A 22 -33.14 0.16 -1.66
C SER A 22 -31.63 0.36 -1.77
N ASP A 23 -30.85 -0.41 -1.00
CA ASP A 23 -29.38 -0.34 -1.05
C ASP A 23 -28.84 -0.66 -2.45
N ASP A 24 -29.49 -1.58 -3.17
CA ASP A 24 -29.09 -1.92 -4.54
C ASP A 24 -29.27 -0.73 -5.50
N CYS A 25 -30.39 -0.02 -5.41
CA CYS A 25 -30.61 1.19 -6.20
C CYS A 25 -29.61 2.30 -5.85
N LEU A 26 -29.36 2.52 -4.56
CA LEU A 26 -28.37 3.49 -4.11
C LEU A 26 -26.95 3.11 -4.54
N TRP A 27 -26.61 1.82 -4.52
CA TRP A 27 -25.31 1.32 -4.98
C TRP A 27 -25.09 1.56 -6.47
N LEU A 28 -26.14 1.40 -7.30
CA LEU A 28 -26.08 1.76 -8.72
C LEU A 28 -25.82 3.26 -8.92
N ILE A 29 -26.49 4.12 -8.14
CA ILE A 29 -26.25 5.57 -8.15
C ILE A 29 -24.79 5.87 -7.76
N VAL A 30 -24.32 5.29 -6.65
CA VAL A 30 -22.95 5.46 -6.14
C VAL A 30 -21.90 5.03 -7.19
N LYS A 31 -22.10 3.89 -7.85
CA LYS A 31 -21.24 3.42 -8.95
C LYS A 31 -21.25 4.34 -10.16
N GLN A 32 -22.40 4.95 -10.48
CA GLN A 32 -22.47 5.89 -11.59
C GLN A 32 -21.75 7.19 -11.24
N VAL A 33 -21.95 7.70 -10.02
CA VAL A 33 -21.26 8.91 -9.51
C VAL A 33 -19.74 8.69 -9.43
N SER A 34 -19.26 7.50 -9.07
CA SER A 34 -17.82 7.22 -9.02
C SER A 34 -17.14 7.24 -10.39
N ARG A 35 -17.90 7.17 -11.49
CA ARG A 35 -17.39 7.22 -12.87
C ARG A 35 -17.44 8.63 -13.46
N MET A 36 -18.10 9.58 -12.78
CA MET A 36 -18.18 10.95 -13.24
C MET A 36 -16.82 11.63 -13.03
N THR A 37 -16.26 12.17 -14.10
CA THR A 37 -15.11 13.07 -14.04
C THR A 37 -15.56 14.43 -13.52
N GLU A 38 -14.77 15.08 -12.66
CA GLU A 38 -15.08 16.45 -12.24
C GLU A 38 -15.13 17.39 -13.45
N PRO A 39 -16.02 18.40 -13.44
CA PRO A 39 -16.00 19.45 -14.45
C PRO A 39 -14.64 20.14 -14.44
N SER A 40 -14.07 20.39 -15.62
CA SER A 40 -12.70 20.92 -15.79
C SER A 40 -12.45 22.32 -15.20
N TRP A 41 -13.47 22.98 -14.64
CA TRP A 41 -13.37 24.29 -14.01
C TRP A 41 -13.12 24.24 -12.49
N SER A 42 -13.08 23.05 -11.86
CA SER A 42 -12.69 22.88 -10.46
C SER A 42 -11.18 22.81 -10.27
N SER A 43 -10.45 23.80 -10.79
CA SER A 43 -9.02 23.92 -10.51
C SER A 43 -8.80 24.49 -9.11
N GLU A 44 -8.11 23.71 -8.27
CA GLU A 44 -7.27 24.15 -7.13
C GLU A 44 -7.82 24.08 -5.70
N TRP A 45 -9.13 24.06 -5.42
CA TRP A 45 -9.59 24.02 -4.03
C TRP A 45 -10.32 22.72 -3.69
N GLN A 46 -9.49 21.72 -3.34
CA GLN A 46 -9.83 20.38 -2.85
C GLN A 46 -10.35 19.44 -3.94
N GLN A 47 -9.55 18.42 -4.28
CA GLN A 47 -9.87 17.26 -5.11
C GLN A 47 -11.04 16.44 -4.52
N ARG A 48 -12.23 17.03 -4.45
CA ARG A 48 -13.43 16.39 -3.90
C ARG A 48 -14.17 15.73 -5.05
N THR A 49 -13.75 14.49 -5.33
CA THR A 49 -14.47 13.63 -6.27
C THR A 49 -15.96 13.67 -5.94
N PRO A 50 -16.87 13.63 -6.94
CA PRO A 50 -18.33 13.60 -6.70
C PRO A 50 -18.74 12.55 -5.67
N LEU A 51 -17.99 11.45 -5.62
CA LEU A 51 -18.11 10.39 -4.64
C LEU A 51 -17.81 10.83 -3.18
N ASN A 52 -16.80 11.68 -2.97
CA ASN A 52 -16.48 12.25 -1.65
C ASN A 52 -17.63 13.12 -1.15
N SER A 53 -18.17 13.99 -2.02
CA SER A 53 -19.34 14.81 -1.71
C SER A 53 -20.56 13.94 -1.38
N LEU A 54 -20.83 12.90 -2.18
CA LEU A 54 -21.93 11.97 -1.93
C LEU A 54 -21.80 11.25 -0.58
N SER A 55 -20.59 10.85 -0.19
CA SER A 55 -20.34 10.17 1.10
C SER A 55 -20.62 11.02 2.34
N ARG A 56 -20.78 12.34 2.17
CA ARG A 56 -21.07 13.28 3.25
C ARG A 56 -22.57 13.52 3.44
N VAL A 57 -23.41 13.09 2.49
CA VAL A 57 -24.86 13.31 2.52
C VAL A 57 -25.49 12.69 3.77
N ASP A 58 -25.26 11.40 3.98
CA ASP A 58 -25.71 10.69 5.18
C ASP A 58 -24.84 9.46 5.50
N LYS A 59 -25.15 8.77 6.60
CA LYS A 59 -24.44 7.58 7.04
C LYS A 59 -24.54 6.42 6.03
N ARG A 60 -25.67 6.29 5.33
CA ARG A 60 -25.96 5.19 4.40
C ARG A 60 -25.14 5.36 3.12
N PHE A 61 -25.14 6.56 2.53
CA PHE A 61 -24.24 6.90 1.43
C PHE A 61 -22.79 6.79 1.82
N ARG A 62 -22.41 7.18 3.06
CA ARG A 62 -21.03 6.99 3.53
C ARG A 62 -20.60 5.54 3.47
N GLN A 63 -21.43 4.62 3.98
CA GLN A 63 -21.16 3.19 3.96
C GLN A 63 -21.07 2.63 2.54
N LEU A 64 -21.98 3.06 1.65
CA LEU A 64 -21.98 2.63 0.25
C LEU A 64 -20.81 3.21 -0.54
N CYS A 65 -20.41 4.46 -0.32
CA CYS A 65 -19.27 5.07 -1.01
C CYS A 65 -17.93 4.51 -0.53
N PHE A 66 -17.87 3.96 0.70
CA PHE A 66 -16.62 3.56 1.35
C PHE A 66 -15.73 2.64 0.49
N PRO A 67 -16.24 1.55 -0.14
CA PRO A 67 -15.45 0.66 -1.00
C PRO A 67 -14.89 1.31 -2.27
N LEU A 68 -15.47 2.43 -2.71
CA LEU A 68 -15.06 3.12 -3.94
C LEU A 68 -14.17 4.34 -3.64
N LEU A 69 -14.30 4.93 -2.44
CA LEU A 69 -13.47 6.04 -1.99
C LEU A 69 -12.07 5.58 -1.58
N PHE A 70 -11.98 4.37 -1.05
CA PHE A 70 -10.75 3.83 -0.54
C PHE A 70 -10.44 2.52 -1.26
N ASN A 71 -9.27 2.47 -1.89
CA ASN A 71 -8.71 1.20 -2.32
C ASN A 71 -8.21 0.46 -1.09
N PHE A 72 -9.06 -0.40 -0.50
CA PHE A 72 -8.70 -1.15 0.70
C PHE A 72 -7.59 -2.18 0.48
N ASP A 73 -7.23 -2.46 -0.77
CA ASP A 73 -6.16 -3.40 -1.08
C ASP A 73 -4.79 -2.74 -0.94
N LYS A 74 -4.71 -1.40 -1.10
CA LYS A 74 -3.45 -0.66 -1.13
C LYS A 74 -3.55 0.62 -0.32
N LEU A 75 -2.73 0.72 0.72
CA LEU A 75 -2.65 1.91 1.55
C LEU A 75 -1.25 2.52 1.50
N ASN A 76 -1.21 3.84 1.34
CA ASN A 76 0.01 4.62 1.42
C ASN A 76 -0.11 5.64 2.56
N LEU A 77 0.81 5.58 3.52
CA LEU A 77 0.86 6.46 4.67
C LEU A 77 2.13 7.30 4.59
N GLU A 78 2.00 8.54 4.12
CA GLU A 78 3.11 9.47 3.95
C GLU A 78 2.91 10.75 4.76
N GLY A 79 3.93 11.21 5.48
CA GLY A 79 4.01 12.63 5.82
C GLY A 79 3.09 13.17 6.93
N TYR A 80 2.28 12.33 7.60
CA TYR A 80 1.26 12.84 8.52
C TYR A 80 1.76 13.03 9.95
N ALA A 81 1.44 14.18 10.56
CA ALA A 81 1.60 14.41 12.00
C ALA A 81 0.84 13.36 12.84
N ASP A 82 -0.28 12.85 12.30
CA ASP A 82 -1.12 11.83 12.94
C ASP A 82 -0.72 10.39 12.59
N PHE A 83 0.52 10.15 12.15
CA PHE A 83 0.94 8.83 11.68
C PHE A 83 0.70 7.71 12.72
N ILE A 84 1.08 7.94 13.98
CA ILE A 84 0.88 6.97 15.07
C ILE A 84 -0.62 6.69 15.29
N PRO A 85 -1.49 7.70 15.45
CA PRO A 85 -2.94 7.51 15.49
C PRO A 85 -3.49 6.66 14.32
N HIS A 86 -3.01 6.86 13.10
CA HIS A 86 -3.44 6.07 11.94
C HIS A 86 -3.04 4.60 12.06
N MET A 87 -1.82 4.30 12.51
CA MET A 87 -1.39 2.91 12.74
C MET A 87 -2.20 2.23 13.85
N GLN A 88 -2.46 2.94 14.95
CA GLN A 88 -3.32 2.44 16.03
C GLN A 88 -4.75 2.22 15.56
N ALA A 89 -5.30 3.10 14.72
CA ALA A 89 -6.61 2.95 14.12
C ALA A 89 -6.67 1.72 13.20
N LEU A 90 -5.64 1.49 12.39
CA LEU A 90 -5.54 0.30 11.54
C LEU A 90 -5.49 -0.99 12.36
N ALA A 91 -4.70 -1.01 13.44
CA ALA A 91 -4.65 -2.15 14.35
C ALA A 91 -6.02 -2.46 14.99
N ARG A 92 -6.88 -1.45 15.16
CA ARG A 92 -8.23 -1.58 15.73
C ARG A 92 -9.33 -1.78 14.68
N ALA A 93 -9.00 -1.75 13.39
CA ALA A 93 -9.97 -1.80 12.29
C ALA A 93 -9.85 -3.12 11.51
N PRO A 94 -10.34 -4.26 12.04
CA PRO A 94 -10.11 -5.59 11.46
C PRO A 94 -10.65 -5.73 10.03
N TYR A 95 -11.76 -5.06 9.71
CA TYR A 95 -12.33 -5.07 8.36
C TYR A 95 -11.39 -4.44 7.31
N VAL A 96 -10.74 -3.32 7.68
CA VAL A 96 -9.79 -2.65 6.79
C VAL A 96 -8.48 -3.44 6.73
N ALA A 97 -7.95 -3.81 7.90
CA ALA A 97 -6.67 -4.48 8.00
C ALA A 97 -6.67 -5.86 7.29
N SER A 98 -7.76 -6.62 7.38
CA SER A 98 -7.90 -7.90 6.67
C SER A 98 -7.99 -7.78 5.14
N ARG A 99 -8.29 -6.60 4.59
CA ARG A 99 -8.36 -6.40 3.14
C ARG A 99 -7.07 -5.86 2.54
N LEU A 100 -6.18 -5.32 3.35
CA LEU A 100 -4.92 -4.76 2.88
C LEU A 100 -4.01 -5.85 2.30
N ILE A 101 -3.62 -5.65 1.04
CA ILE A 101 -2.67 -6.48 0.29
C ILE A 101 -1.31 -5.79 0.21
N ALA A 102 -1.31 -4.45 0.11
CA ALA A 102 -0.10 -3.64 0.04
C ALA A 102 -0.16 -2.47 1.03
N LEU A 103 0.93 -2.27 1.77
CA LEU A 103 1.13 -1.15 2.66
C LEU A 103 2.44 -0.45 2.33
N LYS A 104 2.38 0.86 2.08
CA LYS A 104 3.55 1.74 2.01
C LYS A 104 3.54 2.70 3.20
N VAL A 105 4.71 2.81 3.82
CA VAL A 105 4.92 3.58 5.03
C VAL A 105 6.11 4.52 4.84
N THR A 106 5.86 5.82 4.84
CA THR A 106 6.87 6.87 4.68
C THR A 106 6.81 7.82 5.89
N PRO A 107 7.47 7.47 7.01
CA PRO A 107 7.44 8.29 8.21
C PRO A 107 8.16 9.63 7.96
N HIS A 108 7.54 10.73 8.42
CA HIS A 108 8.08 12.08 8.29
C HIS A 108 9.10 12.40 9.40
N LYS A 109 9.94 13.40 9.13
CA LYS A 109 10.80 14.06 10.12
C LYS A 109 9.97 14.68 11.25
N GLY A 110 10.34 14.43 12.50
CA GLY A 110 9.64 14.99 13.68
C GLY A 110 8.67 14.04 14.38
N VAL A 111 8.68 12.73 14.06
CA VAL A 111 8.16 11.72 14.99
C VAL A 111 9.18 11.59 16.13
N ASP A 112 9.31 12.66 16.92
CA ASP A 112 10.29 12.82 18.00
C ASP A 112 9.99 11.90 19.21
N GLU A 113 8.96 11.05 19.11
CA GLU A 113 8.69 9.93 20.01
C GLU A 113 9.11 8.60 19.36
N GLU A 114 10.43 8.40 19.22
CA GLU A 114 11.03 7.17 18.65
C GLU A 114 10.59 5.86 19.33
N SER A 115 9.97 5.92 20.52
CA SER A 115 9.57 4.73 21.28
C SER A 115 8.29 4.06 20.76
N GLN A 116 7.33 4.83 20.22
CA GLN A 116 6.00 4.29 19.88
C GLN A 116 5.82 3.91 18.42
N TYR A 117 6.66 4.44 17.53
CA TYR A 117 6.56 4.18 16.09
C TYR A 117 6.68 2.69 15.76
N GLY A 118 7.77 2.04 16.22
CA GLY A 118 8.00 0.61 15.99
C GLY A 118 6.86 -0.27 16.50
N PRO A 119 6.47 -0.18 17.78
CA PRO A 119 5.36 -0.94 18.34
C PRO A 119 4.03 -0.71 17.62
N SER A 120 3.71 0.54 17.26
CA SER A 120 2.45 0.88 16.58
C SER A 120 2.40 0.31 15.16
N LEU A 121 3.52 0.40 14.41
CA LEU A 121 3.62 -0.21 13.10
C LEU A 121 3.47 -1.74 13.20
N VAL A 122 4.18 -2.38 14.13
CA VAL A 122 4.09 -3.83 14.33
C VAL A 122 2.66 -4.25 14.68
N ALA A 123 1.99 -3.54 15.59
CA ALA A 123 0.60 -3.82 15.94
C ALA A 123 -0.34 -3.72 14.73
N ALA A 124 -0.14 -2.71 13.87
CA ALA A 124 -0.89 -2.57 12.63
C ALA A 124 -0.60 -3.74 11.67
N LEU A 125 0.67 -4.07 11.43
CA LEU A 125 1.08 -5.16 10.53
C LEU A 125 0.53 -6.53 10.98
N MET A 126 0.56 -6.81 12.29
CA MET A 126 0.01 -8.04 12.86
C MET A 126 -1.51 -8.16 12.68
N SER A 127 -2.20 -7.05 12.45
CA SER A 127 -3.64 -7.03 12.18
C SER A 127 -3.98 -7.23 10.69
N MET A 128 -2.97 -7.34 9.82
CA MET A 128 -3.12 -7.45 8.36
C MET A 128 -2.73 -8.84 7.84
N PRO A 129 -3.59 -9.87 8.02
CA PRO A 129 -3.26 -11.26 7.67
C PRO A 129 -3.02 -11.52 6.17
N ASN A 130 -3.48 -10.62 5.30
CA ASN A 130 -3.38 -10.75 3.85
C ASN A 130 -2.32 -9.84 3.23
N LEU A 131 -1.50 -9.17 4.06
CA LEU A 131 -0.49 -8.24 3.59
C LEU A 131 0.59 -8.98 2.80
N ALA A 132 0.62 -8.79 1.49
CA ALA A 132 1.59 -9.42 0.59
C ALA A 132 2.78 -8.52 0.27
N ILE A 133 2.57 -7.20 0.25
CA ILE A 133 3.57 -6.20 -0.14
C ILE A 133 3.74 -5.21 1.01
N LEU A 134 4.96 -5.11 1.54
CA LEU A 134 5.32 -4.16 2.57
C LEU A 134 6.42 -3.23 2.06
N CYS A 135 6.16 -1.93 2.07
CA CYS A 135 7.11 -0.90 1.70
C CYS A 135 7.36 0.04 2.87
N ILE A 136 8.62 0.19 3.29
CA ILE A 136 9.06 1.07 4.38
C ILE A 136 10.15 1.99 3.84
N GLU A 137 9.84 3.29 3.77
CA GLU A 137 10.70 4.33 3.19
C GLU A 137 10.81 5.51 4.17
N PRO A 138 11.63 5.41 5.23
CA PRO A 138 11.86 6.53 6.13
C PRO A 138 12.59 7.67 5.42
N TYR A 139 12.21 8.90 5.78
CA TYR A 139 12.76 10.11 5.17
C TYR A 139 14.24 10.34 5.50
N GLU A 140 14.69 9.98 6.70
CA GLU A 140 16.12 10.01 7.05
C GLU A 140 16.60 8.62 7.52
N PRO A 141 17.78 8.15 7.09
CA PRO A 141 18.25 6.80 7.39
C PRO A 141 18.50 6.50 8.87
N THR A 142 18.75 7.54 9.66
CA THR A 142 19.12 7.43 11.07
C THR A 142 17.95 7.11 12.01
N HIS A 143 16.70 7.24 11.56
CA HIS A 143 15.51 7.07 12.40
C HIS A 143 15.05 5.63 12.62
N VAL A 144 15.72 4.66 11.98
CA VAL A 144 15.48 3.25 12.31
C VAL A 144 16.37 2.85 13.47
N THR A 145 15.96 3.29 14.65
CA THR A 145 16.69 3.18 15.91
C THR A 145 16.49 1.81 16.59
N ALA A 146 17.21 1.57 17.68
CA ALA A 146 17.08 0.35 18.49
C ALA A 146 15.63 0.01 18.89
N PRO A 147 14.75 0.97 19.26
CA PRO A 147 13.31 0.73 19.47
C PRO A 147 12.61 0.01 18.32
N PHE A 148 12.91 0.38 17.07
CA PHE A 148 12.30 -0.24 15.90
C PHE A 148 12.75 -1.70 15.75
N ARG A 149 14.04 -1.97 15.97
CA ARG A 149 14.57 -3.34 16.00
C ARG A 149 13.95 -4.17 17.13
N THR A 150 13.77 -3.60 18.30
CA THR A 150 13.15 -4.26 19.46
C THR A 150 11.70 -4.59 19.18
N ALA A 151 10.94 -3.68 18.55
CA ALA A 151 9.53 -3.92 18.22
C ALA A 151 9.32 -5.11 17.28
N PHE A 152 10.24 -5.32 16.33
CA PHE A 152 10.20 -6.46 15.41
C PHE A 152 10.74 -7.76 16.00
N HIS A 153 11.23 -7.76 17.25
CA HIS A 153 11.75 -8.96 17.88
C HIS A 153 10.64 -9.98 18.14
N GLY A 154 10.77 -11.19 17.58
CA GLY A 154 9.77 -12.26 17.70
C GLY A 154 8.53 -12.07 16.83
N VAL A 155 8.48 -11.04 15.99
CA VAL A 155 7.38 -10.80 15.05
C VAL A 155 7.48 -11.74 13.85
N THR A 156 6.34 -12.24 13.39
CA THR A 156 6.25 -13.04 12.16
C THR A 156 5.14 -12.51 11.26
N LEU A 157 5.47 -12.19 10.03
CA LEU A 157 4.62 -11.67 8.96
C LEU A 157 4.60 -12.69 7.81
N PRO A 158 3.86 -13.80 7.96
CA PRO A 158 3.96 -14.94 7.05
C PRO A 158 3.32 -14.69 5.68
N SER A 159 2.48 -13.66 5.54
CA SER A 159 1.81 -13.30 4.28
C SER A 159 2.69 -12.46 3.37
N VAL A 160 3.71 -11.78 3.91
CA VAL A 160 4.54 -10.84 3.16
C VAL A 160 5.46 -11.59 2.21
N LYS A 161 5.28 -11.35 0.91
CA LYS A 161 6.06 -11.92 -0.19
C LYS A 161 7.01 -10.91 -0.82
N GLU A 162 6.64 -9.64 -0.80
CA GLU A 162 7.46 -8.55 -1.31
C GLU A 162 7.77 -7.55 -0.20
N LEU A 163 9.04 -7.27 -0.01
CA LEU A 163 9.53 -6.32 0.98
C LEU A 163 10.40 -5.28 0.28
N ASN A 164 9.93 -4.03 0.25
CA ASN A 164 10.69 -2.89 -0.22
C ASN A 164 11.12 -2.04 0.98
N ILE A 165 12.41 -2.03 1.28
CA ILE A 165 12.97 -1.27 2.39
C ILE A 165 13.96 -0.27 1.85
N ARG A 166 13.64 1.01 1.94
CA ARG A 166 14.56 2.07 1.51
C ARG A 166 15.15 2.74 2.73
N TYR A 167 16.39 3.21 2.63
CA TYR A 167 17.03 4.04 3.66
C TYR A 167 17.04 3.44 5.07
N VAL A 168 17.01 2.11 5.21
CA VAL A 168 17.15 1.43 6.52
C VAL A 168 18.54 0.82 6.63
N PRO A 169 19.40 1.29 7.56
CA PRO A 169 20.78 0.83 7.67
C PRO A 169 20.93 -0.67 7.94
N ASP A 170 20.05 -1.26 8.76
CA ASP A 170 20.08 -2.67 9.17
C ASP A 170 18.71 -3.34 8.99
N ALA A 171 18.31 -3.63 7.76
CA ALA A 171 17.02 -4.29 7.46
C ALA A 171 16.93 -5.78 7.89
N ALA A 172 17.99 -6.33 8.49
CA ALA A 172 18.09 -7.71 8.94
C ALA A 172 16.90 -8.20 9.78
N PHE A 173 16.45 -7.36 10.72
CA PHE A 173 15.39 -7.74 11.65
C PHE A 173 14.01 -7.81 10.98
N ILE A 174 13.76 -6.97 9.97
CA ILE A 174 12.51 -7.00 9.18
C ILE A 174 12.50 -8.22 8.27
N LEU A 175 13.64 -8.54 7.64
CA LEU A 175 13.78 -9.75 6.83
C LEU A 175 13.48 -11.02 7.62
N ARG A 176 13.95 -11.10 8.87
CA ARG A 176 13.65 -12.23 9.77
C ARG A 176 12.17 -12.35 10.11
N ALA A 177 11.45 -11.22 10.17
CA ALA A 177 10.02 -11.22 10.39
C ALA A 177 9.23 -11.75 9.18
N CYS A 178 9.80 -11.77 7.98
CA CYS A 178 9.12 -12.17 6.74
C CYS A 178 9.67 -13.52 6.20
N PRO A 179 9.31 -14.68 6.79
CA PRO A 179 9.93 -15.96 6.45
C PRO A 179 9.63 -16.48 5.04
N LYS A 180 8.55 -15.99 4.41
CA LYS A 180 8.10 -16.39 3.06
C LYS A 180 8.39 -15.34 1.99
N ILE A 181 9.33 -14.43 2.26
CA ILE A 181 9.72 -13.40 1.30
C ILE A 181 10.24 -14.01 0.00
N GLU A 182 9.70 -13.55 -1.12
CA GLU A 182 10.08 -13.95 -2.49
C GLU A 182 10.87 -12.83 -3.19
N THR A 183 10.53 -11.57 -2.91
CA THR A 183 11.15 -10.39 -3.50
C THR A 183 11.61 -9.43 -2.42
N PHE A 184 12.91 -9.09 -2.44
CA PHE A 184 13.49 -8.08 -1.58
C PHE A 184 14.00 -6.91 -2.42
N ILE A 185 13.48 -5.72 -2.17
CA ILE A 185 13.92 -4.48 -2.82
C ILE A 185 14.53 -3.61 -1.72
N THR A 186 15.71 -3.07 -1.98
CA THR A 186 16.37 -2.14 -1.05
C THR A 186 17.05 -1.02 -1.79
N THR A 187 17.12 0.17 -1.20
CA THR A 187 18.02 1.22 -1.69
C THR A 187 19.42 1.05 -1.10
N TYR A 188 20.38 1.64 -1.83
CA TYR A 188 21.80 1.62 -1.56
C TYR A 188 22.13 1.82 -0.08
N PRO A 189 23.04 1.02 0.50
CA PRO A 189 23.07 0.96 1.94
C PRO A 189 24.03 1.94 2.60
N ASP A 190 23.61 2.39 3.78
CA ASP A 190 24.47 2.88 4.86
C ASP A 190 25.43 1.76 5.36
N ARG A 191 26.39 2.08 6.24
CA ARG A 191 27.53 1.27 6.70
C ARG A 191 27.18 -0.14 7.23
N GLN A 192 25.93 -0.44 7.58
CA GLN A 192 25.53 -1.68 8.27
C GLN A 192 24.96 -2.81 7.39
N TRP A 193 24.90 -2.62 6.07
CA TRP A 193 24.27 -3.55 5.13
C TRP A 193 24.78 -4.98 5.10
N LYS A 194 26.04 -5.18 5.52
CA LYS A 194 26.65 -6.51 5.59
C LYS A 194 25.82 -7.44 6.47
N LYS A 195 25.16 -6.91 7.51
CA LYS A 195 24.26 -7.69 8.38
C LYS A 195 23.02 -8.15 7.61
N THR A 196 22.38 -7.25 6.85
CA THR A 196 21.25 -7.57 5.98
C THR A 196 21.62 -8.65 4.96
N LEU A 197 22.73 -8.48 4.23
CA LEU A 197 23.13 -9.46 3.20
C LEU A 197 23.51 -10.83 3.79
N ARG A 198 24.04 -10.88 5.01
CA ARG A 198 24.35 -12.17 5.69
C ARG A 198 23.11 -13.03 5.96
N ILE A 199 21.92 -12.43 5.99
CA ILE A 199 20.66 -13.14 6.26
C ILE A 199 20.01 -13.63 4.96
N LEU A 200 20.28 -13.01 3.82
CA LEU A 200 19.67 -13.44 2.55
C LEU A 200 19.93 -14.92 2.21
N PRO A 201 21.13 -15.50 2.43
CA PRO A 201 21.37 -16.91 2.21
C PRO A 201 20.47 -17.85 3.03
N SER A 202 19.98 -17.41 4.19
CA SER A 202 19.07 -18.23 5.02
C SER A 202 17.61 -18.14 4.57
N MET A 203 17.28 -17.29 3.59
CA MET A 203 15.91 -17.08 3.12
C MET A 203 15.59 -18.03 1.96
N THR A 204 15.01 -19.19 2.27
CA THR A 204 14.77 -20.27 1.30
C THR A 204 13.74 -19.94 0.22
N SER A 205 12.83 -19.00 0.51
CA SER A 205 11.78 -18.58 -0.43
C SER A 205 12.21 -17.43 -1.36
N LEU A 206 13.37 -16.83 -1.11
CA LEU A 206 13.82 -15.62 -1.80
C LEU A 206 14.23 -15.93 -3.24
N ARG A 207 13.60 -15.24 -4.19
CA ARG A 207 13.81 -15.41 -5.65
C ARG A 207 14.46 -14.19 -6.28
N SER A 208 14.12 -12.99 -5.80
CA SER A 208 14.59 -11.74 -6.39
C SER A 208 15.15 -10.81 -5.33
N VAL A 209 16.31 -10.21 -5.63
CA VAL A 209 16.91 -9.16 -4.81
C VAL A 209 17.28 -8.00 -5.73
N THR A 210 16.56 -6.89 -5.58
CA THR A 210 16.82 -5.66 -6.31
C THR A 210 17.46 -4.66 -5.37
N VAL A 211 18.61 -4.12 -5.79
CA VAL A 211 19.32 -3.08 -5.05
C VAL A 211 19.34 -1.82 -5.91
N ASP A 212 18.62 -0.79 -5.49
CA ASP A 212 18.58 0.49 -6.18
C ASP A 212 19.80 1.34 -5.82
N ALA A 213 20.59 1.71 -6.84
CA ALA A 213 21.84 2.43 -6.69
C ALA A 213 21.61 3.95 -6.56
N HIS A 214 21.30 4.39 -5.35
CA HIS A 214 21.32 5.82 -5.02
C HIS A 214 22.74 6.27 -4.64
N SER A 215 23.34 7.08 -5.52
CA SER A 215 24.56 7.89 -5.32
C SER A 215 25.93 7.20 -5.23
N GLY A 216 26.78 7.46 -6.23
CA GLY A 216 28.23 7.74 -6.10
C GLY A 216 29.20 6.62 -5.74
N PHE A 217 28.73 5.43 -5.32
CA PHE A 217 29.61 4.35 -4.89
C PHE A 217 29.70 3.23 -5.94
N ASN A 218 30.90 2.98 -6.46
CA ASN A 218 31.14 1.94 -7.47
C ASN A 218 31.10 0.55 -6.81
N TRP A 219 29.97 -0.14 -6.94
CA TRP A 219 29.94 -1.59 -6.70
C TRP A 219 30.49 -2.33 -7.89
N THR A 220 31.14 -3.45 -7.58
CA THR A 220 31.55 -4.44 -8.57
C THR A 220 30.76 -5.70 -8.28
N HIS A 221 30.34 -6.40 -9.34
CA HIS A 221 29.68 -7.71 -9.29
C HIS A 221 30.30 -8.65 -8.24
N LYS A 222 31.63 -8.59 -8.08
CA LYS A 222 32.44 -9.36 -7.11
C LYS A 222 31.98 -9.21 -5.64
N ARG A 223 31.49 -8.03 -5.22
CA ARG A 223 31.03 -7.77 -3.85
C ARG A 223 29.62 -8.32 -3.56
N LEU A 224 28.78 -8.42 -4.59
CA LEU A 224 27.44 -9.00 -4.52
C LEU A 224 27.50 -10.52 -4.66
N SER A 225 28.33 -11.02 -5.58
CA SER A 225 28.48 -12.46 -5.88
C SER A 225 29.17 -13.27 -4.78
N GLY A 226 29.80 -12.61 -3.79
CA GLY A 226 30.50 -13.27 -2.68
C GLY A 226 29.61 -13.63 -1.49
N ASN A 227 28.40 -13.06 -1.38
CA ASN A 227 27.54 -13.20 -0.19
C ASN A 227 26.10 -13.64 -0.51
N VAL A 228 25.78 -13.88 -1.78
CA VAL A 228 24.42 -14.16 -2.24
C VAL A 228 24.42 -15.51 -2.98
N PRO A 229 23.56 -16.49 -2.62
CA PRO A 229 23.55 -17.80 -3.26
C PRO A 229 23.31 -17.66 -4.76
N ARG A 230 24.21 -18.28 -5.55
CA ARG A 230 24.22 -18.21 -7.02
C ARG A 230 23.01 -18.84 -7.71
N SER A 231 22.14 -19.54 -6.98
CA SER A 231 21.21 -20.48 -7.61
C SER A 231 19.90 -19.89 -8.13
N ASN A 232 19.50 -18.65 -7.82
CA ASN A 232 18.27 -18.08 -8.41
C ASN A 232 18.15 -16.53 -8.40
N ILE A 233 19.18 -15.80 -7.94
CA ILE A 233 19.02 -14.37 -7.65
C ILE A 233 19.45 -13.54 -8.86
N GLY A 234 18.45 -13.02 -9.59
CA GLY A 234 18.65 -11.96 -10.57
C GLY A 234 19.02 -10.66 -9.86
N VAL A 235 20.32 -10.39 -9.70
CA VAL A 235 20.80 -9.08 -9.27
C VAL A 235 20.67 -8.14 -10.46
N GLN A 236 19.56 -7.41 -10.55
CA GLN A 236 19.43 -6.32 -11.52
C GLN A 236 20.03 -5.06 -10.93
N GLU A 237 21.23 -4.71 -11.42
CA GLU A 237 21.84 -3.42 -11.19
C GLU A 237 21.14 -2.41 -12.12
N LEU A 238 20.29 -1.56 -11.56
CA LEU A 238 19.77 -0.39 -12.28
C LEU A 238 20.87 0.69 -12.32
N THR A 239 21.88 0.47 -13.15
CA THR A 239 22.83 1.53 -13.48
C THR A 239 22.10 2.62 -14.24
N ARG A 240 22.13 3.84 -13.71
CA ARG A 240 21.73 5.06 -14.42
C ARG A 240 22.72 5.31 -15.56
N THR A 241 22.58 4.61 -16.67
CA THR A 241 23.29 4.93 -17.91
C THR A 241 22.79 6.27 -18.41
N ARG A 242 23.71 7.22 -18.59
CA ARG A 242 23.46 8.42 -19.40
C ARG A 242 23.00 7.96 -20.79
N GLY A 243 21.73 8.18 -21.14
CA GLY A 243 21.22 7.93 -22.48
C GLY A 243 21.05 6.45 -22.85
N PRO A 244 20.27 6.14 -23.90
CA PRO A 244 19.20 5.16 -23.79
C PRO A 244 19.60 3.77 -24.27
N ARG A 245 19.41 2.76 -23.41
CA ARG A 245 18.82 1.48 -23.81
C ARG A 245 17.85 1.03 -22.73
N ILE A 246 16.58 1.23 -23.06
CA ILE A 246 15.40 0.94 -22.27
C ILE A 246 15.17 -0.58 -22.26
N SER A 247 15.10 -1.16 -21.07
CA SER A 247 14.25 -2.33 -20.82
C SER A 247 13.22 -1.91 -19.79
N THR A 248 12.17 -1.23 -20.25
CA THR A 248 10.95 -1.01 -19.49
C THR A 248 10.15 -2.31 -19.52
N ARG A 249 9.99 -2.95 -18.36
CA ARG A 249 8.70 -3.57 -18.05
C ARG A 249 7.94 -2.61 -17.14
N LEU A 250 6.92 -2.02 -17.75
CA LEU A 250 5.98 -1.05 -17.23
C LEU A 250 5.27 -1.56 -15.96
N TYR A 251 5.28 -0.74 -14.92
CA TYR A 251 4.09 -0.54 -14.07
C TYR A 251 3.85 0.97 -13.95
N GLY A 252 3.21 1.50 -15.00
CA GLY A 252 2.69 2.85 -15.08
C GLY A 252 1.34 2.82 -15.77
N ALA A 253 0.28 2.75 -14.98
CA ALA A 253 -1.09 3.08 -15.36
C ALA A 253 -1.69 3.67 -14.06
N MET A 254 -2.16 4.90 -13.98
CA MET A 254 -2.86 5.76 -14.93
C MET A 254 -2.54 7.22 -14.59
N LEU A 255 -2.50 8.10 -15.60
CA LEU A 255 -3.16 9.41 -15.67
C LEU A 255 -2.53 10.24 -16.79
N HIS A 256 -3.24 10.28 -17.93
CA HIS A 256 -3.45 11.40 -18.86
C HIS A 256 -3.61 10.89 -20.28
N GLY A 257 -4.87 10.70 -20.68
CA GLY A 257 -5.24 10.59 -22.08
C GLY A 257 -5.22 11.99 -22.73
N LYS A 258 -4.62 12.07 -23.90
CA LYS A 258 -4.99 13.04 -24.94
C LYS A 258 -5.13 12.30 -26.28
N PRO A 259 -5.99 12.81 -27.17
CA PRO A 259 -6.71 12.01 -28.15
C PRO A 259 -5.92 11.83 -29.45
N LEU A 260 -6.24 10.75 -30.17
CA LEU A 260 -5.90 10.61 -31.58
C LEU A 260 -6.76 11.57 -32.41
N GLN A 261 -6.08 12.35 -33.25
CA GLN A 261 -6.67 12.98 -34.42
C GLN A 261 -6.67 11.96 -35.56
N ASP A 262 -7.84 11.79 -36.18
CA ASP A 262 -7.95 11.64 -37.62
C ASP A 262 -8.50 12.97 -38.17
#